data_AF-A0A3D2Z642-F1
#
_entry.id   AF-A0A3D2Z642-F1
#
_cell.length_a   1.000
_cell.length_b   1.000
_cell.length_c   1.000
_cell.angle_alpha   90.00
_cell.angle_beta   90.00
_cell.angle_gamma   90.00
#
_symmetry.space_group_name_H-M   'P 1'
#
loop_
_entity.id
_entity.type
_entity.pdbx_description
1 polymer ?
#
loop_
_entity_poly.entity_id
_entity_poly.type
_entity_poly.pdbx_seq_one_letter_code
_entity_poly.pdbx_strand_id
1 'polypeptide(L)'
;MDVLSIVVAVLFTLACGATGGVGFLWRARKLREAESAYGISTPRLPHMAVICGALTGAVVGFLVLYFLSYAGRFHPVEWVGRASYLLVAASVGLQIFSLLRLFLLIRREEKAWGARPPADSLGARRLERLADLRSGFRHYVDLKTRDDELLTEIVGVIGTPLLTTRRDQSRLPFYGYLGTVAGILLMAEELGRINEATETFKVLASMATGLVLAFRTTLVALVAFLPLRKVADHLVQRLGALESSWLAARHEPGE
;
A
#
# COMPACT_ATOMS: atom_id res chain seq x y z
N MET A 1 -8.43 -33.53 13.92
CA MET A 1 -8.82 -32.64 12.80
C MET A 1 -9.39 -33.54 11.72
N ASP A 2 -10.69 -33.46 11.49
CA ASP A 2 -11.36 -34.31 10.51
C ASP A 2 -11.08 -33.81 9.10
N VAL A 3 -10.97 -34.71 8.13
CA VAL A 3 -10.69 -34.38 6.71
C VAL A 3 -11.64 -33.29 6.20
N LEU A 4 -12.91 -33.32 6.63
CA LEU A 4 -13.91 -32.30 6.33
C LEU A 4 -13.48 -30.88 6.77
N SER A 5 -12.92 -30.74 7.98
CA SER A 5 -12.46 -29.45 8.52
C SER A 5 -11.31 -28.86 7.71
N ILE A 6 -10.41 -29.70 7.21
CA ILE A 6 -9.29 -29.30 6.36
C ILE A 6 -9.82 -28.80 5.01
N VAL A 7 -10.76 -29.55 4.41
CA VAL A 7 -11.37 -29.17 3.12
C VAL A 7 -12.10 -27.83 3.25
N VAL A 8 -12.89 -27.63 4.31
CA VAL A 8 -13.59 -26.35 4.56
C VAL A 8 -12.60 -25.20 4.75
N ALA A 9 -11.52 -25.40 5.51
CA ALA A 9 -10.48 -24.38 5.72
C ALA A 9 -9.78 -23.97 4.42
N VAL A 10 -9.43 -24.95 3.58
CA VAL A 10 -8.82 -24.71 2.26
C VAL A 10 -9.78 -23.95 1.34
N LEU A 11 -11.04 -24.40 1.25
CA LEU A 11 -12.06 -23.74 0.43
C LEU A 11 -12.34 -22.31 0.90
N PHE A 12 -12.40 -22.08 2.21
CA PHE A 12 -12.57 -20.74 2.78
C PHE A 12 -11.40 -19.82 2.42
N THR A 13 -10.16 -20.31 2.55
CA THR A 13 -8.97 -19.52 2.20
C THR A 13 -8.93 -19.20 0.70
N LEU A 14 -9.31 -20.16 -0.16
CA LEU A 14 -9.44 -19.94 -1.60
C LEU A 14 -10.54 -18.92 -1.93
N ALA A 15 -11.68 -18.97 -1.25
CA ALA A 15 -12.75 -17.99 -1.41
C ALA A 15 -12.32 -16.58 -0.97
N CYS A 16 -11.59 -16.46 0.15
CA CYS A 16 -10.98 -15.20 0.58
C CYS A 16 -9.95 -14.69 -0.43
N GLY A 17 -9.15 -15.57 -1.03
CA GLY A 17 -8.25 -15.23 -2.12
C GLY A 17 -8.99 -14.71 -3.35
N ALA A 18 -10.02 -15.43 -3.81
CA ALA A 18 -10.82 -15.03 -4.97
C ALA A 18 -11.49 -13.66 -4.75
N THR A 19 -12.10 -13.44 -3.58
CA THR A 19 -12.71 -12.15 -3.23
C THR A 19 -11.69 -11.01 -3.15
N GLY A 20 -10.52 -11.25 -2.57
CA GLY A 20 -9.41 -10.30 -2.58
C GLY A 20 -8.93 -9.95 -3.99
N GLY A 21 -8.78 -10.95 -4.86
CA GLY A 21 -8.41 -10.78 -6.27
C GLY A 21 -9.42 -9.92 -7.04
N VAL A 22 -10.72 -10.18 -6.87
CA VAL A 22 -11.80 -9.38 -7.48
C VAL A 22 -11.80 -7.95 -6.96
N GLY A 23 -11.64 -7.74 -5.65
CA GLY A 23 -11.60 -6.41 -5.06
C GLY A 23 -10.44 -5.56 -5.57
N PHE A 24 -9.25 -6.15 -5.71
CA PHE A 24 -8.09 -5.46 -6.27
C PHE A 24 -8.25 -5.22 -7.77
N LEU A 25 -8.84 -6.15 -8.52
CA LEU A 25 -9.13 -5.96 -9.93
C LEU A 25 -10.10 -4.80 -10.16
N TRP A 26 -11.15 -4.69 -9.34
CA TRP A 26 -12.07 -3.55 -9.39
C TRP A 26 -11.34 -2.23 -9.14
N ARG A 27 -10.45 -2.18 -8.15
CA ARG A 27 -9.61 -1.00 -7.89
C ARG A 27 -8.67 -0.71 -9.07
N ALA A 28 -8.08 -1.72 -9.68
CA ALA A 28 -7.20 -1.58 -10.84
C ALA A 28 -7.94 -1.02 -12.06
N ARG A 29 -9.21 -1.41 -12.27
CA ARG A 29 -10.05 -0.84 -13.34
C ARG A 29 -10.27 0.66 -13.13
N LYS A 30 -10.66 1.07 -11.92
CA LYS A 30 -10.84 2.49 -11.58
C LYS A 30 -9.54 3.30 -11.76
N LEU A 31 -8.39 2.72 -11.41
CA LEU A 31 -7.10 3.35 -11.62
C LEU A 31 -6.71 3.44 -13.10
N ARG A 32 -7.07 2.43 -13.89
CA ARG A 32 -6.84 2.42 -15.34
C ARG A 32 -7.68 3.47 -16.06
N GLU A 33 -8.94 3.67 -15.64
CA GLU A 33 -9.78 4.75 -16.15
C GLU A 33 -9.14 6.11 -15.91
N ALA A 34 -8.65 6.36 -14.68
CA ALA A 34 -7.91 7.57 -14.36
C ALA A 34 -6.62 7.71 -15.18
N GLU A 35 -5.83 6.64 -15.36
CA GLU A 35 -4.63 6.65 -16.21
C GLU A 35 -4.94 6.93 -17.68
N SER A 36 -6.06 6.39 -18.18
CA SER A 36 -6.47 6.56 -19.58
C SER A 36 -6.86 8.00 -19.91
N ALA A 37 -7.33 8.78 -18.93
CA ALA A 37 -7.56 10.22 -19.10
C ALA A 37 -6.26 10.98 -19.41
N TYR A 38 -5.13 10.50 -18.89
CA TYR A 38 -3.79 10.99 -19.20
C TYR A 38 -3.13 10.20 -20.34
N GLY A 39 -3.88 9.33 -21.03
CA GLY A 39 -3.43 8.43 -22.09
C GLY A 39 -2.28 7.50 -21.69
N ILE A 40 -2.17 7.17 -20.40
CA ILE A 40 -1.17 6.22 -19.89
C ILE A 40 -1.76 4.80 -19.97
N SER A 41 -0.99 3.86 -20.51
CA SER A 41 -1.43 2.48 -20.71
C SER A 41 -0.61 1.48 -19.86
N THR A 42 -1.15 0.97 -18.75
CA THR A 42 -0.43 -0.03 -17.91
C THR A 42 -0.98 -1.45 -18.13
N PRO A 43 -0.54 -2.21 -19.15
CA PRO A 43 -1.17 -3.48 -19.55
C PRO A 43 -1.05 -4.60 -18.50
N ARG A 44 -0.03 -4.56 -17.63
CA ARG A 44 0.19 -5.58 -16.59
C ARG A 44 -0.58 -5.32 -15.29
N LEU A 45 -1.18 -4.14 -15.14
CA LEU A 45 -1.92 -3.73 -13.94
C LEU A 45 -3.01 -4.74 -13.50
N PRO A 46 -3.90 -5.26 -14.37
CA PRO A 46 -4.95 -6.19 -13.94
C PRO A 46 -4.38 -7.52 -13.45
N HIS A 47 -3.34 -8.06 -14.09
CA HIS A 47 -2.70 -9.30 -13.66
C HIS A 47 -2.06 -9.13 -12.28
N MET A 48 -1.37 -8.02 -12.05
CA MET A 48 -0.76 -7.71 -10.76
C MET A 48 -1.81 -7.50 -9.67
N ALA A 49 -2.93 -6.86 -10.01
CA ALA A 49 -4.04 -6.67 -9.09
C ALA A 49 -4.63 -8.01 -8.63
N VAL A 50 -4.86 -8.94 -9.56
CA VAL A 50 -5.37 -10.27 -9.24
C VAL A 50 -4.38 -11.03 -8.34
N ILE A 51 -3.09 -11.02 -8.68
CA ILE A 51 -2.07 -11.73 -7.88
C ILE A 51 -1.94 -11.13 -6.48
N CYS A 52 -1.75 -9.81 -6.37
CA CYS A 52 -1.64 -9.14 -5.07
C CYS A 52 -2.92 -9.29 -4.24
N GLY A 53 -4.09 -9.15 -4.87
CA GLY A 53 -5.38 -9.31 -4.21
C GLY A 53 -5.62 -10.74 -3.73
N ALA A 54 -5.29 -11.74 -4.56
CA ALA A 54 -5.45 -13.14 -4.19
C ALA A 54 -4.54 -13.55 -3.04
N LEU A 55 -3.27 -13.14 -3.05
CA LEU A 55 -2.34 -13.38 -1.95
C LEU A 55 -2.81 -12.68 -0.67
N THR A 56 -3.22 -11.41 -0.76
CA THR A 56 -3.70 -10.64 0.40
C THR A 56 -4.95 -11.29 0.99
N GLY A 57 -5.91 -11.66 0.14
CA GLY A 57 -7.14 -12.33 0.56
C GLY A 57 -6.88 -13.69 1.20
N ALA A 58 -5.97 -14.49 0.63
CA ALA A 58 -5.58 -15.77 1.21
C ALA A 58 -4.91 -15.62 2.58
N VAL A 59 -4.00 -14.64 2.74
CA VAL A 59 -3.36 -14.35 4.04
C VAL A 59 -4.39 -13.91 5.08
N VAL A 60 -5.33 -13.03 4.72
CA VAL A 60 -6.40 -12.59 5.62
C VAL A 60 -7.30 -13.77 6.00
N GLY A 61 -7.72 -14.59 5.03
CA GLY A 61 -8.55 -15.78 5.26
C GLY A 61 -7.85 -16.80 6.17
N PHE A 62 -6.56 -17.05 5.95
CA PHE A 62 -5.74 -17.89 6.80
C PHE A 62 -5.65 -17.35 8.23
N LEU A 63 -5.42 -16.04 8.40
CA LEU A 63 -5.37 -15.42 9.72
C LEU A 63 -6.71 -15.53 10.46
N VAL A 64 -7.83 -15.38 9.76
CA VAL A 64 -9.17 -15.57 10.34
C VAL A 64 -9.32 -17.00 10.85
N LEU A 65 -8.97 -18.00 10.03
CA LEU A 65 -9.03 -19.42 10.43
C LEU A 65 -8.10 -19.73 11.59
N TYR A 66 -6.87 -19.21 11.55
CA TYR A 66 -5.88 -19.35 12.61
C TYR A 66 -6.41 -18.79 13.93
N PHE A 67 -6.98 -17.58 13.93
CA PHE A 67 -7.54 -17.01 15.15
C PHE A 67 -8.81 -17.74 15.60
N LEU A 68 -9.64 -18.24 14.68
CA LEU A 68 -10.80 -19.08 15.02
C LEU A 68 -10.37 -20.39 15.69
N SER A 69 -9.35 -21.07 15.17
CA SER A 69 -8.91 -22.37 15.70
C SER A 69 -8.33 -22.29 17.11
N TYR A 70 -7.80 -21.12 17.48
CA TYR A 70 -7.29 -20.84 18.84
C TYR A 70 -8.30 -20.11 19.74
N ALA A 71 -9.50 -19.78 19.24
CA ALA A 71 -10.53 -19.13 20.04
C ALA A 71 -11.27 -20.17 20.90
N GLY A 72 -10.79 -20.42 22.12
CA GLY A 72 -11.50 -21.28 23.08
C GLY A 72 -12.80 -20.65 23.60
N ARG A 73 -12.83 -19.32 23.81
CA ARG A 73 -14.01 -18.53 24.17
C ARG A 73 -13.97 -17.19 23.41
N PHE A 74 -15.15 -16.65 23.07
CA PHE A 74 -15.24 -15.35 22.40
C PHE A 74 -15.07 -14.22 23.42
N HIS A 75 -13.94 -13.53 23.39
CA HIS A 75 -13.72 -12.31 24.18
C HIS A 75 -13.62 -11.08 23.26
N PRO A 76 -14.50 -10.07 23.38
CA PRO A 76 -14.62 -8.98 22.41
C PRO A 76 -13.32 -8.16 22.29
N VAL A 77 -12.66 -7.85 23.41
CA VAL A 77 -11.40 -7.09 23.42
C VAL A 77 -10.28 -7.85 22.72
N GLU A 78 -10.21 -9.17 22.91
CA GLU A 78 -9.20 -10.01 22.27
C GLU A 78 -9.43 -10.10 20.76
N TRP A 79 -10.70 -10.17 20.33
CA TRP A 79 -11.06 -10.14 18.91
C TRP A 79 -10.76 -8.80 18.26
N VAL A 80 -10.90 -7.68 18.96
CA VAL A 80 -10.42 -6.37 18.47
C VAL A 80 -8.90 -6.40 18.28
N GLY A 81 -8.16 -6.98 19.24
CA GLY A 81 -6.72 -7.18 19.13
C GLY A 81 -6.33 -8.06 17.93
N ARG A 82 -7.06 -9.16 17.70
CA ARG A 82 -6.84 -10.08 16.56
C ARG A 82 -7.21 -9.45 15.21
N ALA A 83 -8.30 -8.66 15.17
CA ALA A 83 -8.72 -7.92 13.98
C ALA A 83 -7.67 -6.90 13.53
N SER A 84 -6.85 -6.37 14.45
CA SER A 84 -5.74 -5.50 14.10
C SER A 84 -4.75 -6.14 13.12
N TYR A 85 -4.46 -7.45 13.25
CA TYR A 85 -3.60 -8.18 12.32
C TYR A 85 -4.22 -8.28 10.92
N LEU A 86 -5.54 -8.46 10.84
CA LEU A 86 -6.28 -8.50 9.57
C LEU A 86 -6.21 -7.15 8.86
N LEU A 87 -6.37 -6.05 9.62
CA LEU A 87 -6.24 -4.68 9.10
C LEU A 87 -4.82 -4.40 8.62
N VAL A 88 -3.79 -4.83 9.36
CA VAL A 88 -2.40 -4.73 8.92
C VAL A 88 -2.19 -5.50 7.62
N ALA A 89 -2.58 -6.77 7.54
CA ALA A 89 -2.41 -7.60 6.34
C ALA A 89 -3.10 -7.00 5.12
N ALA A 90 -4.36 -6.56 5.26
CA ALA A 90 -5.12 -5.94 4.19
C ALA A 90 -4.48 -4.61 3.72
N SER A 91 -4.04 -3.77 4.67
CA SER A 91 -3.37 -2.50 4.39
C SER A 91 -2.03 -2.70 3.66
N VAL A 92 -1.23 -3.66 4.11
CA VAL A 92 0.04 -4.04 3.45
C VAL A 92 -0.21 -4.45 2.01
N GLY A 93 -1.17 -5.34 1.77
CA GLY A 93 -1.50 -5.78 0.41
C GLY A 93 -1.85 -4.63 -0.52
N LEU A 94 -2.67 -3.69 -0.03
CA LEU A 94 -3.09 -2.52 -0.79
C LEU A 94 -1.92 -1.57 -1.10
N GLN A 95 -1.03 -1.38 -0.13
CA GLN A 95 0.16 -0.54 -0.30
C GLN A 95 1.17 -1.16 -1.25
N ILE A 96 1.41 -2.48 -1.17
CA ILE A 96 2.27 -3.19 -2.12
C ILE A 96 1.75 -2.98 -3.54
N PHE A 97 0.45 -3.18 -3.78
CA PHE A 97 -0.14 -2.96 -5.10
C PHE A 97 0.04 -1.51 -5.59
N SER A 98 -0.20 -0.53 -4.72
CA SER A 98 -0.07 0.89 -5.06
C SER A 98 1.37 1.30 -5.35
N LEU A 99 2.33 0.88 -4.53
CA LEU A 99 3.75 1.12 -4.73
C LEU A 99 4.28 0.43 -5.99
N LEU A 100 3.85 -0.81 -6.25
CA LEU A 100 4.29 -1.57 -7.41
C LEU A 100 3.79 -0.93 -8.71
N ARG A 101 2.54 -0.43 -8.73
CA ARG A 101 2.02 0.39 -9.82
C ARG A 101 2.87 1.65 -10.04
N LEU A 102 3.13 2.42 -8.98
CA LEU A 102 3.93 3.65 -9.07
C LEU A 102 5.35 3.38 -9.53
N PHE A 103 5.95 2.30 -9.07
CA PHE A 103 7.26 1.85 -9.53
C PHE A 103 7.26 1.55 -11.03
N LEU A 104 6.23 0.89 -11.57
CA LEU A 104 6.14 0.64 -13.01
C LEU A 104 5.99 1.93 -13.82
N LEU A 105 5.20 2.89 -13.32
CA LEU A 105 5.04 4.20 -13.97
C LEU A 105 6.35 4.98 -13.98
N ILE A 106 7.02 5.11 -12.83
CA ILE A 106 8.32 5.78 -12.71
C ILE A 106 9.36 5.11 -13.61
N ARG A 107 9.45 3.78 -13.58
CA ARG A 107 10.40 3.02 -14.43
C ARG A 107 10.09 3.20 -15.92
N ARG A 108 8.83 3.38 -16.30
CA ARG A 108 8.45 3.68 -17.69
C ARG A 108 8.91 5.07 -18.09
N GLU A 109 8.72 6.07 -17.23
CA GLU A 109 9.20 7.43 -17.46
C GLU A 109 10.73 7.47 -17.52
N GLU A 110 11.45 6.77 -16.63
CA GLU A 110 12.91 6.65 -16.70
C GLU A 110 13.39 6.10 -18.05
N LYS A 111 12.66 5.14 -18.64
CA LYS A 111 12.98 4.59 -19.96
C LYS A 111 12.68 5.54 -21.11
N ALA A 112 11.76 6.50 -20.93
CA ALA A 112 11.46 7.51 -21.94
C ALA A 112 12.62 8.47 -22.19
N TRP A 113 13.58 8.54 -21.27
CA TRP A 113 14.83 9.29 -21.44
C TRP A 113 15.97 8.46 -22.06
N GLY A 114 15.70 7.19 -22.40
CA GLY A 114 16.67 6.31 -23.04
C GLY A 114 16.55 6.27 -24.56
N ALA A 115 17.46 5.56 -25.23
CA ALA A 115 17.56 5.48 -26.69
C ALA A 115 16.33 4.93 -27.45
N ARG A 116 15.35 4.33 -26.75
CA ARG A 116 14.09 3.84 -27.33
C ARG A 116 12.91 4.22 -26.44
N PRO A 117 12.44 5.47 -26.53
CA PRO A 117 11.35 5.96 -25.68
C PRO A 117 10.04 5.24 -26.01
N PRO A 118 9.26 4.81 -25.01
CA PRO A 118 7.90 4.34 -25.24
C PRO A 118 6.98 5.52 -25.61
N ALA A 119 6.19 5.36 -26.67
CA ALA A 119 5.32 6.39 -27.24
C ALA A 119 4.27 6.96 -26.25
N ASP A 120 3.75 6.14 -25.31
CA ASP A 120 2.76 6.61 -24.32
C ASP A 120 3.37 7.05 -22.97
N SER A 121 4.56 7.65 -22.96
CA SER A 121 5.13 8.26 -21.75
C SER A 121 4.71 9.72 -21.59
N LEU A 122 4.60 10.19 -20.35
CA LEU A 122 4.31 11.58 -20.05
C LEU A 122 5.46 12.49 -20.53
N GLY A 123 6.71 12.05 -20.37
CA GLY A 123 7.89 12.74 -20.87
C GLY A 123 7.90 12.93 -22.39
N ALA A 124 7.61 11.87 -23.17
CA ALA A 124 7.58 11.98 -24.64
C ALA A 124 6.50 12.96 -25.12
N ARG A 125 5.30 12.90 -24.54
CA ARG A 125 4.23 13.84 -24.89
C ARG A 125 4.54 15.28 -24.51
N ARG A 126 5.25 15.50 -23.40
CA ARG A 126 5.74 16.83 -23.06
C ARG A 126 6.71 17.33 -24.11
N LEU A 127 7.66 16.50 -24.56
CA LEU A 127 8.62 16.89 -25.59
C LEU A 127 7.93 17.23 -26.92
N GLU A 128 6.93 16.46 -27.34
CA GLU A 128 6.09 16.78 -28.51
C GLU A 128 5.38 18.14 -28.34
N ARG A 129 4.68 18.34 -27.22
CA ARG A 129 4.01 19.62 -26.94
C ARG A 129 4.98 20.79 -26.82
N LEU A 130 6.18 20.56 -26.28
CA LEU A 130 7.21 21.58 -26.16
C LEU A 130 7.79 21.96 -27.53
N ALA A 131 7.93 21.00 -28.45
CA ALA A 131 8.29 21.28 -29.84
C ALA A 131 7.20 22.13 -30.54
N ASP A 132 5.92 21.79 -30.33
CA ASP A 132 4.80 22.58 -30.85
C ASP A 132 4.80 24.00 -30.27
N LEU A 133 4.98 24.14 -28.94
CA LEU A 133 5.04 25.45 -28.28
C LEU A 133 6.25 26.28 -28.74
N ARG A 134 7.41 25.66 -28.98
CA ARG A 134 8.59 26.34 -29.55
C ARG A 134 8.31 26.90 -30.95
N SER A 135 7.47 26.23 -31.74
CA SER A 135 7.09 26.71 -33.08
C SER A 135 6.09 27.89 -33.04
N GLY A 136 5.25 27.96 -32.01
CA GLY A 136 4.17 28.95 -31.90
C GLY A 136 4.53 30.25 -31.17
N PHE A 137 5.49 30.23 -30.24
CA PHE A 137 5.80 31.38 -29.38
C PHE A 137 7.16 32.02 -29.69
N ARG A 138 7.15 33.33 -30.00
CA ARG A 138 8.37 34.13 -30.21
C ARG A 138 9.08 34.55 -28.91
N HIS A 139 8.36 34.60 -27.78
CA HIS A 139 8.90 35.04 -26.49
C HIS A 139 9.18 33.86 -25.56
N TYR A 140 10.43 33.74 -25.12
CA TYR A 140 10.91 32.66 -24.25
C TYR A 140 10.18 32.61 -22.89
N VAL A 141 9.74 33.76 -22.37
CA VAL A 141 9.05 33.84 -21.07
C VAL A 141 7.71 33.11 -21.12
N ASP A 142 6.91 33.32 -22.18
CA ASP A 142 5.62 32.67 -22.34
C ASP A 142 5.76 31.15 -22.54
N LEU A 143 6.78 30.74 -23.31
CA LEU A 143 7.13 29.32 -23.49
C LEU A 143 7.50 28.68 -22.15
N LYS A 144 8.32 29.36 -21.34
CA LYS A 144 8.76 28.86 -20.04
C LYS A 144 7.57 28.68 -19.09
N THR A 145 6.69 29.68 -18.98
CA THR A 145 5.52 29.62 -18.10
C THR A 145 4.57 28.48 -18.49
N ARG A 146 4.33 28.28 -19.80
CA ARG A 146 3.48 27.18 -20.28
C ARG A 146 4.09 25.80 -20.06
N ASP A 147 5.40 25.65 -20.24
CA ASP A 147 6.06 24.39 -19.94
C ASP A 147 6.16 24.11 -18.43
N ASP A 148 6.27 25.14 -17.57
CA ASP A 148 6.19 24.98 -16.11
C ASP A 148 4.82 24.48 -15.66
N GLU A 149 3.74 24.99 -16.28
CA GLU A 149 2.37 24.53 -16.03
C GLU A 149 2.20 23.04 -16.40
N LEU A 150 2.68 22.64 -17.59
CA LEU A 150 2.65 21.25 -18.04
C LEU A 150 3.51 20.32 -17.18
N LEU A 151 4.70 20.76 -16.77
CA LEU A 151 5.59 19.99 -15.91
C LEU A 151 4.94 19.77 -14.54
N THR A 152 4.31 20.81 -13.98
CA THR A 152 3.57 20.71 -12.71
C THR A 152 2.43 19.72 -12.82
N GLU A 153 1.68 19.72 -13.93
CA GLU A 153 0.62 18.74 -14.18
C GLU A 153 1.17 17.30 -14.21
N ILE A 154 2.23 17.07 -14.98
CA ILE A 154 2.87 15.75 -15.15
C ILE A 154 3.43 15.22 -13.83
N VAL A 155 4.15 16.06 -13.08
CA VAL A 155 4.63 15.74 -11.73
C VAL A 155 3.43 15.44 -10.83
N GLY A 156 2.33 16.18 -10.96
CA GLY A 156 1.09 15.96 -10.23
C GLY A 156 0.47 14.58 -10.45
N VAL A 157 0.53 14.03 -11.67
CA VAL A 157 -0.03 12.70 -12.03
C VAL A 157 0.64 11.56 -11.27
N ILE A 158 1.96 11.63 -11.03
CA ILE A 158 2.72 10.58 -10.31
C ILE A 158 2.92 10.95 -8.83
N GLY A 159 3.17 12.23 -8.55
CA GLY A 159 3.45 12.77 -7.22
C GLY A 159 2.24 12.72 -6.29
N THR A 160 1.05 13.10 -6.76
CA THR A 160 -0.17 13.11 -5.92
C THR A 160 -0.53 11.71 -5.41
N PRO A 161 -0.57 10.66 -6.25
CA PRO A 161 -0.79 9.30 -5.76
C PRO A 161 0.32 8.79 -4.84
N LEU A 162 1.58 9.19 -5.06
CA LEU A 162 2.71 8.81 -4.20
C LEU A 162 2.60 9.43 -2.81
N LEU A 163 2.28 10.73 -2.72
CA LEU A 163 2.01 11.42 -1.46
C LEU A 163 0.80 10.83 -0.73
N THR A 164 -0.26 10.51 -1.48
CA THR A 164 -1.45 9.85 -0.93
C THR A 164 -1.10 8.48 -0.34
N THR A 165 -0.31 7.69 -1.07
CA THR A 165 0.16 6.37 -0.60
C THR A 165 1.00 6.51 0.68
N ARG A 166 1.87 7.53 0.75
CA ARG A 166 2.70 7.83 1.92
C ARG A 166 1.86 8.26 3.14
N ARG A 167 0.75 8.98 2.91
CA ARG A 167 -0.23 9.32 3.95
C ARG A 167 -1.03 8.11 4.40
N ASP A 168 -1.41 7.21 3.51
CA ASP A 168 -2.12 5.99 3.89
C ASP A 168 -1.20 4.99 4.63
N GLN A 169 0.09 4.98 4.29
CA GLN A 169 1.12 4.23 5.03
C GLN A 169 1.20 4.61 6.51
N SER A 170 0.99 5.89 6.85
CA SER A 170 1.05 6.32 8.25
C SER A 170 -0.05 5.71 9.11
N ARG A 171 -1.07 5.07 8.52
CA ARG A 171 -2.15 4.37 9.25
C ARG A 171 -1.74 2.99 9.78
N LEU A 172 -0.71 2.36 9.20
CA LEU A 172 -0.26 1.02 9.61
C LEU A 172 0.13 0.93 11.10
N PRO A 173 0.95 1.85 11.65
CA PRO A 173 1.24 1.85 13.08
C PRO A 173 0.00 2.00 13.97
N PHE A 174 -1.04 2.73 13.52
CA PHE A 174 -2.28 2.86 14.28
C PHE A 174 -3.05 1.55 14.39
N TYR A 175 -3.00 0.69 13.37
CA TYR A 175 -3.55 -0.67 13.50
C TYR A 175 -2.79 -1.47 14.56
N GLY A 176 -1.45 -1.37 14.60
CA GLY A 176 -0.65 -1.97 15.67
C GLY A 176 -1.05 -1.46 17.05
N TYR A 177 -1.25 -0.14 17.18
CA TYR A 177 -1.68 0.51 18.42
C TYR A 177 -3.05 0.03 18.91
N LEU A 178 -4.02 -0.22 18.01
CA LEU A 178 -5.30 -0.84 18.41
C LEU A 178 -5.09 -2.19 19.10
N GLY A 179 -4.16 -2.99 18.60
CA GLY A 179 -3.78 -4.25 19.22
C GLY A 179 -3.10 -4.06 20.58
N THR A 180 -2.26 -3.03 20.71
CA THR A 180 -1.62 -2.66 21.98
C THR A 180 -2.65 -2.27 23.04
N VAL A 181 -3.59 -1.39 22.67
CA VAL A 181 -4.68 -0.94 23.55
C VAL A 181 -5.53 -2.12 23.98
N ALA A 182 -5.89 -3.02 23.05
CA ALA A 182 -6.63 -4.23 23.38
C ALA A 182 -5.86 -5.12 24.37
N GLY A 183 -4.56 -5.32 24.18
CA GLY A 183 -3.73 -6.11 25.10
C GLY A 183 -3.62 -5.50 26.50
N ILE A 184 -3.48 -4.17 26.59
CA ILE A 184 -3.47 -3.45 27.88
C ILE A 184 -4.84 -3.53 28.58
N LEU A 185 -5.94 -3.40 27.83
CA LEU A 185 -7.29 -3.55 28.38
C LEU A 185 -7.53 -4.95 28.95
N LEU A 186 -7.04 -6.00 28.29
CA LEU A 186 -7.09 -7.36 28.81
C LEU A 186 -6.31 -7.50 30.13
N MET A 187 -5.13 -6.89 30.22
CA MET A 187 -4.36 -6.88 31.48
C MET A 187 -5.10 -6.12 32.60
N ALA A 188 -5.71 -4.97 32.27
CA ALA A 188 -6.44 -4.15 33.23
C ALA A 188 -7.71 -4.85 33.76
N GLU A 189 -8.42 -5.58 32.89
CA GLU A 189 -9.58 -6.38 33.31
C GLU A 189 -9.18 -7.47 34.31
N GLU A 190 -8.03 -8.10 34.10
CA GLU A 190 -7.57 -9.16 35.00
C GLU A 190 -7.05 -8.62 36.35
N LEU A 191 -6.41 -7.44 36.34
CA LEU A 191 -6.03 -6.72 37.56
C LEU A 191 -7.25 -6.34 38.41
N GLY A 192 -8.37 -5.99 37.77
CA GLY A 192 -9.62 -5.65 38.46
C GLY A 192 -10.32 -6.82 39.14
N ARG A 193 -9.91 -8.07 38.86
CA ARG A 193 -10.49 -9.30 39.44
C ARG A 193 -9.75 -9.85 40.65
N ILE A 194 -8.62 -9.26 41.05
CA ILE A 194 -7.78 -9.75 42.15
C ILE A 194 -8.48 -9.51 43.50
N ASN A 195 -9.31 -10.47 43.94
CA ASN A 195 -9.89 -10.48 45.28
C ASN A 195 -9.48 -11.71 46.13
N GLU A 196 -8.78 -12.71 45.58
CA GLU A 196 -8.39 -13.91 46.37
C GLU A 196 -6.90 -14.30 46.22
N ALA A 197 -6.24 -14.56 47.35
CA ALA A 197 -4.80 -14.74 47.49
C ALA A 197 -4.22 -16.01 46.81
N THR A 198 -5.05 -16.88 46.23
CA THR A 198 -4.62 -18.04 45.42
C THR A 198 -4.70 -17.81 43.90
N GLU A 199 -5.23 -16.65 43.45
CA GLU A 199 -5.37 -16.30 42.02
C GLU A 199 -4.14 -15.61 41.41
N THR A 200 -3.19 -15.16 42.23
CA THR A 200 -2.05 -14.33 41.81
C THR A 200 -1.23 -14.92 40.66
N PHE A 201 -0.98 -16.24 40.64
CA PHE A 201 -0.26 -16.89 39.53
C PHE A 201 -1.08 -17.01 38.24
N LYS A 202 -2.40 -17.25 38.33
CA LYS A 202 -3.29 -17.30 37.15
C LYS A 202 -3.44 -15.92 36.53
N VAL A 203 -3.58 -14.90 37.37
CA VAL A 203 -3.63 -13.50 36.96
C VAL A 203 -2.30 -13.10 36.30
N LEU A 204 -1.14 -13.47 36.85
CA LEU A 204 0.15 -13.17 36.21
C LEU A 204 0.28 -13.78 34.81
N ALA A 205 -0.18 -15.02 34.63
CA ALA A 205 -0.14 -15.71 33.33
C ALA A 205 -1.11 -15.09 32.30
N SER A 206 -2.30 -14.68 32.75
CA SER A 206 -3.30 -13.99 31.94
C SER A 206 -2.81 -12.58 31.53
N MET A 207 -2.22 -11.84 32.47
CA MET A 207 -1.57 -10.56 32.22
C MET A 207 -0.41 -10.68 31.22
N ALA A 208 0.43 -11.72 31.34
CA ALA A 208 1.50 -11.97 30.38
C ALA A 208 0.95 -12.20 28.96
N THR A 209 -0.24 -12.81 28.83
CA THR A 209 -0.89 -13.02 27.53
C THR A 209 -1.35 -11.69 26.90
N GLY A 210 -1.95 -10.79 27.69
CA GLY A 210 -2.31 -9.44 27.23
C GLY A 210 -1.10 -8.60 26.82
N LEU A 211 -0.01 -8.68 27.60
CA LEU A 211 1.25 -8.00 27.31
C LEU A 211 1.88 -8.51 26.00
N VAL A 212 1.92 -9.82 25.82
CA VAL A 212 2.46 -10.46 24.60
C VAL A 212 1.64 -10.07 23.38
N LEU A 213 0.31 -10.02 23.50
CA LEU A 213 -0.56 -9.56 22.41
C LEU A 213 -0.21 -8.12 22.00
N ALA A 214 -0.08 -7.23 22.99
CA ALA A 214 0.23 -5.82 22.76
C ALA A 214 1.59 -5.60 22.07
N PHE A 215 2.63 -6.32 22.50
CA PHE A 215 3.95 -6.20 21.87
C PHE A 215 3.96 -6.81 20.45
N ARG A 216 3.31 -7.96 20.25
CA ARG A 216 3.30 -8.63 18.94
C ARG A 216 2.54 -7.83 17.89
N THR A 217 1.39 -7.23 18.21
CA THR A 217 0.62 -6.42 17.25
C THR A 217 1.42 -5.20 16.79
N THR A 218 2.08 -4.53 17.74
CA THR A 218 2.95 -3.38 17.47
C THR A 218 4.14 -3.78 16.61
N LEU A 219 4.81 -4.87 16.98
CA LEU A 219 5.97 -5.38 16.25
C LEU A 219 5.62 -5.72 14.81
N VAL A 220 4.52 -6.46 14.59
CA VAL A 220 4.07 -6.83 13.24
C VAL A 220 3.74 -5.58 12.41
N ALA A 221 3.05 -4.60 12.98
CA ALA A 221 2.76 -3.34 12.30
C ALA A 221 4.04 -2.58 11.91
N LEU A 222 5.04 -2.52 12.80
CA LEU A 222 6.31 -1.84 12.53
C LEU A 222 7.15 -2.58 11.48
N VAL A 223 7.27 -3.90 11.60
CA VAL A 223 7.98 -4.74 10.63
C VAL A 223 7.36 -4.64 9.24
N ALA A 224 6.04 -4.50 9.15
CA ALA A 224 5.35 -4.25 7.89
C ALA A 224 5.55 -2.81 7.38
N PHE A 225 5.50 -1.81 8.27
CA PHE A 225 5.57 -0.39 7.91
C PHE A 225 6.95 0.05 7.39
N LEU A 226 8.02 -0.31 8.09
CA LEU A 226 9.38 0.14 7.78
C LEU A 226 9.83 -0.14 6.32
N PRO A 227 9.70 -1.36 5.78
CA PRO A 227 10.11 -1.63 4.40
C PRO A 227 9.23 -0.88 3.39
N LEU A 228 7.92 -0.80 3.63
CA LEU A 228 6.99 -0.09 2.74
C LEU A 228 7.29 1.40 2.70
N ARG A 229 7.64 1.97 3.85
CA ARG A 229 8.07 3.36 3.95
C ARG A 229 9.37 3.60 3.18
N LYS A 230 10.35 2.72 3.35
CA LYS A 230 11.64 2.82 2.62
C LYS A 230 11.43 2.75 1.11
N VAL A 231 10.55 1.87 0.63
CA VAL A 231 10.21 1.80 -0.81
C VAL A 231 9.53 3.08 -1.27
N ALA A 232 8.58 3.63 -0.51
CA ALA A 232 7.92 4.88 -0.87
C ALA A 232 8.93 6.05 -0.96
N ASP A 233 9.81 6.18 0.03
CA ASP A 233 10.85 7.23 0.04
C ASP A 233 11.83 7.07 -1.14
N HIS A 234 12.18 5.84 -1.53
CA HIS A 234 12.98 5.55 -2.73
C HIS A 234 12.26 5.96 -4.03
N LEU A 235 10.94 5.74 -4.13
CA LEU A 235 10.15 6.20 -5.28
C LEU A 235 10.07 7.72 -5.36
N VAL A 236 10.00 8.42 -4.21
CA VAL A 236 10.04 9.89 -4.17
C VAL A 236 11.38 10.42 -4.68
N GLN A 237 12.49 9.80 -4.27
CA GLN A 237 13.82 10.17 -4.77
C GLN A 237 13.94 10.00 -6.28
N ARG A 238 13.41 8.89 -6.83
CA ARG A 238 13.39 8.65 -8.28
C ARG A 238 12.51 9.64 -9.02
N LEU A 239 11.36 10.02 -8.46
CA LEU A 239 10.51 11.05 -9.06
C LEU A 239 11.23 12.41 -9.09
N GLY A 240 11.96 12.78 -8.04
CA GLY A 240 12.77 14.00 -8.03
C GLY A 240 13.89 13.99 -9.06
N ALA A 241 14.54 12.83 -9.28
CA ALA A 241 15.51 12.68 -10.37
C ALA A 241 14.85 12.86 -11.75
N LEU A 242 13.65 12.30 -11.96
CA LEU A 242 12.89 12.50 -13.19
C LEU A 242 12.51 13.97 -13.38
N GLU A 243 12.05 14.66 -12.34
CA GLU A 243 11.75 16.08 -12.40
C GLU A 243 12.98 16.92 -12.80
N SER A 244 14.16 16.59 -12.27
CA SER A 244 15.40 17.25 -12.68
C SER A 244 15.74 17.02 -14.16
N SER A 245 15.53 15.81 -14.67
CA SER A 245 15.71 15.50 -16.11
C SER A 245 14.70 16.24 -16.98
N TRP A 246 13.46 16.37 -16.50
CA TRP A 246 12.41 17.15 -17.15
C TRP A 246 12.79 18.63 -17.25
N LEU A 247 13.30 19.22 -16.17
CA LEU A 247 13.74 20.61 -16.17
C LEU A 247 14.97 20.83 -17.07
N ALA A 248 15.92 19.89 -17.07
CA ALA A 248 17.12 19.96 -17.92
C ALA A 248 16.79 19.95 -19.41
N ALA A 249 15.85 19.09 -19.84
CA ALA A 249 15.44 18.98 -21.24
C ALA A 249 14.86 20.27 -21.86
N ARG A 250 14.36 21.20 -21.02
CA ARG A 250 13.95 22.52 -21.50
C ARG A 250 15.13 23.35 -21.99
N HIS A 251 16.27 23.21 -21.32
CA HIS A 251 17.47 24.04 -21.46
C HIS A 251 18.48 23.46 -22.46
N GLU A 252 18.37 22.18 -22.80
CA GLU A 252 19.14 21.60 -23.89
C GLU A 252 18.57 22.12 -25.23
N PRO A 253 19.38 22.88 -26.02
CA PRO A 253 19.04 23.17 -27.39
C PRO A 253 19.03 21.85 -28.16
N GLY A 254 17.99 21.61 -28.94
CA GLY A 254 18.00 20.49 -29.88
C GLY A 254 19.21 20.63 -30.79
N GLU A 255 20.02 19.58 -30.86
CA GLU A 255 20.95 19.39 -31.98
C GLU A 255 20.17 19.36 -33.31
#